data_AF-W6TSP6-F1
#
_entry.id   AF-W6TSP6-F1
#
_cell.length_a   1.000
_cell.length_b   1.000
_cell.length_c   1.000
_cell.angle_alpha   90.00
_cell.angle_beta   90.00
_cell.angle_gamma   90.00
#
_symmetry.space_group_name_H-M   'P 1'
#
loop_
_entity.id
_entity.type
_entity.pdbx_description
1 polymer ?
#
loop_
_entity_poly.entity_id
_entity_poly.type
_entity_poly.pdbx_seq_one_letter_code
_entity_poly.pdbx_strand_id
1 'polypeptide(L)'
;MNKHQTLTAWAADCAERVLFVFEEASPFDKRPREAVAAARSWIRGELKMTEARKFAFAAHAAAREVIDIQAIAAARSAGHAAATTHVPAHAKYAASYALKAVKDIEDEKEWQQKYFPGGC
;
A
#
# COMPACT_ATOMS: atom_id res chain seq x y z
N MET A 1 3.39 -19.07 -0.16
CA MET A 1 2.50 -18.02 0.40
C MET A 1 1.06 -18.52 0.35
N ASN A 2 0.28 -18.27 1.40
CA ASN A 2 -1.16 -18.52 1.39
C ASN A 2 -1.90 -17.40 0.63
N LYS A 3 -3.19 -17.59 0.32
CA LYS A 3 -4.01 -16.62 -0.45
C LYS A 3 -3.99 -15.21 0.16
N HIS A 4 -4.01 -15.11 1.49
CA HIS A 4 -3.98 -13.84 2.22
C HIS A 4 -2.63 -13.14 2.03
N GLN A 5 -1.52 -13.87 2.17
CA GLN A 5 -0.17 -13.37 1.90
C GLN A 5 0.01 -12.97 0.43
N THR A 6 -0.54 -13.71 -0.52
CA THR A 6 -0.49 -13.37 -1.94
C THR A 6 -1.20 -12.05 -2.22
N LEU A 7 -2.38 -11.82 -1.63
CA LEU A 7 -3.10 -10.55 -1.75
C LEU A 7 -2.36 -9.40 -1.05
N THR A 8 -1.77 -9.64 0.13
CA THR A 8 -0.95 -8.65 0.82
C THR A 8 0.30 -8.29 -0.01
N ALA A 9 0.92 -9.25 -0.68
CA ALA A 9 2.10 -9.02 -1.51
C ALA A 9 1.75 -8.10 -2.70
N TRP A 10 0.69 -8.44 -3.42
CA TRP A 10 0.20 -7.62 -4.52
C TRP A 10 -0.21 -6.20 -4.07
N ALA A 11 -0.89 -6.08 -2.92
CA ALA A 11 -1.24 -4.78 -2.36
C ALA A 11 0.00 -3.94 -1.99
N ALA A 12 1.04 -4.59 -1.46
CA ALA A 12 2.32 -3.95 -1.17
C ALA A 12 3.04 -3.53 -2.46
N ASP A 13 3.01 -4.34 -3.51
CA ASP A 13 3.58 -3.98 -4.81
C ASP A 13 2.89 -2.73 -5.40
N CYS A 14 1.55 -2.68 -5.39
CA CYS A 14 0.81 -1.49 -5.85
C CYS A 14 1.19 -0.23 -5.07
N ALA A 15 1.30 -0.34 -3.74
CA ALA A 15 1.66 0.79 -2.89
C ALA A 15 3.12 1.23 -3.09
N GLU A 16 4.04 0.29 -3.28
CA GLU A 16 5.46 0.55 -3.48
C GLU A 16 5.72 1.29 -4.80
N ARG A 17 4.99 0.94 -5.87
CA ARG A 17 5.08 1.61 -7.18
C ARG A 17 4.75 3.09 -7.14
N VAL A 18 3.89 3.51 -6.23
CA VAL A 18 3.45 4.91 -6.08
C VAL A 18 4.04 5.61 -4.87
N LEU A 19 4.87 4.91 -4.09
CA LEU A 19 5.41 5.43 -2.83
C LEU A 19 6.24 6.71 -3.03
N PHE A 20 6.98 6.78 -4.13
CA PHE A 20 7.82 7.92 -4.48
C PHE A 20 7.04 9.25 -4.50
N VAL A 21 5.76 9.22 -4.91
CA VAL A 21 4.88 10.40 -4.95
C VAL A 21 4.72 11.02 -3.56
N PHE A 22 4.54 10.19 -2.54
CA PHE A 22 4.47 10.69 -1.16
C PHE A 22 5.84 11.19 -0.68
N GLU A 23 6.91 10.49 -1.03
CA GLU A 23 8.26 10.83 -0.56
C GLU A 23 8.81 12.11 -1.19
N GLU A 24 8.38 12.45 -2.40
CA GLU A 24 8.67 13.75 -3.00
C GLU A 24 7.96 14.89 -2.25
N ALA A 25 6.71 14.68 -1.84
CA ALA A 25 5.92 15.68 -1.12
C ALA A 25 6.29 15.81 0.37
N SER A 26 6.74 14.73 1.01
CA SER A 26 7.15 14.70 2.42
C SER A 26 8.37 13.79 2.66
N PRO A 27 9.59 14.23 2.29
CA PRO A 27 10.78 13.38 2.25
C PRO A 27 11.20 12.78 3.60
N PHE A 28 10.86 13.45 4.70
CA PHE A 28 11.25 13.04 6.05
C PHE A 28 10.19 12.18 6.75
N ASP A 29 8.97 12.11 6.23
CA ASP A 29 7.92 11.27 6.79
C ASP A 29 8.03 9.86 6.22
N LYS A 30 8.41 8.90 7.07
CA LYS A 30 8.61 7.50 6.68
C LYS A 30 7.39 6.61 6.86
N ARG A 31 6.30 7.13 7.44
CA ARG A 31 5.13 6.31 7.82
C ARG A 31 4.55 5.48 6.66
N PRO A 32 4.41 6.00 5.41
CA PRO A 32 3.96 5.18 4.29
C PRO A 32 4.95 4.09 3.87
N ARG A 33 6.26 4.37 3.84
CA ARG A 33 7.30 3.38 3.55
C ARG A 33 7.31 2.26 4.59
N GLU A 34 7.19 2.63 5.86
CA GLU A 34 7.12 1.67 6.97
C GLU A 34 5.85 0.79 6.89
N ALA A 35 4.72 1.31 6.41
CA ALA A 35 3.53 0.50 6.17
C ALA A 35 3.72 -0.55 5.07
N VAL A 36 4.37 -0.20 3.95
CA VAL A 36 4.76 -1.17 2.92
C VAL A 36 5.70 -2.22 3.50
N ALA A 37 6.74 -1.79 4.24
CA ALA A 37 7.68 -2.71 4.88
C ALA A 37 6.99 -3.65 5.87
N ALA A 38 6.04 -3.15 6.68
CA ALA A 38 5.28 -3.95 7.63
C ALA A 38 4.43 -5.04 6.94
N ALA A 39 3.82 -4.71 5.79
CA ALA A 39 3.10 -5.70 4.98
C ALA A 39 4.04 -6.82 4.51
N ARG A 40 5.26 -6.48 4.07
CA ARG A 40 6.29 -7.45 3.66
C ARG A 40 6.81 -8.29 4.84
N SER A 41 7.04 -7.69 5.99
CA SER A 41 7.47 -8.43 7.19
C SER A 41 6.41 -9.41 7.67
N TRP A 42 5.13 -9.05 7.59
CA TRP A 42 4.03 -9.97 7.90
C TRP A 42 3.99 -11.16 6.93
N ILE A 43 4.22 -10.92 5.61
CA ILE A 43 4.31 -12.00 4.61
C ILE A 43 5.42 -13.00 4.97
N ARG A 44 6.56 -12.52 5.48
CA ARG A 44 7.69 -13.37 5.93
C ARG A 44 7.47 -14.03 7.29
N GLY A 45 6.40 -13.70 8.02
CA GLY A 45 6.12 -14.21 9.36
C GLY A 45 6.92 -13.51 10.47
N GLU A 46 7.55 -12.38 10.17
CA GLU A 46 8.41 -11.62 11.09
C GLU A 46 7.63 -10.60 11.94
N LEU A 47 6.39 -10.29 11.56
CA LEU A 47 5.56 -9.30 12.21
C LEU A 47 4.16 -9.87 12.47
N LYS A 48 3.59 -9.63 13.65
CA LYS A 48 2.20 -10.02 13.92
C LYS A 48 1.23 -9.09 13.20
N MET A 49 0.05 -9.60 12.82
CA MET A 49 -1.00 -8.78 12.19
C MET A 49 -1.35 -7.54 13.03
N THR A 50 -1.45 -7.70 14.36
CA THR A 50 -1.78 -6.59 15.27
C THR A 50 -0.71 -5.50 15.28
N GLU A 51 0.54 -5.84 14.99
CA GLU A 51 1.64 -4.88 14.86
C GLU A 51 1.61 -4.22 13.48
N ALA A 52 1.41 -4.99 12.40
CA ALA A 52 1.24 -4.47 11.05
C ALA A 52 0.12 -3.41 10.96
N ARG A 53 -0.98 -3.63 11.71
CA ARG A 53 -2.10 -2.69 11.79
C ARG A 53 -1.72 -1.31 12.34
N LYS A 54 -0.70 -1.21 13.21
CA LYS A 54 -0.22 0.08 13.73
C LYS A 54 0.38 0.93 12.61
N PHE A 55 1.15 0.30 11.71
CA PHE A 55 1.72 0.97 10.55
C PHE A 55 0.65 1.41 9.55
N ALA A 56 -0.43 0.63 9.38
CA ALA A 56 -1.58 1.05 8.59
C ALA A 56 -2.20 2.36 9.11
N PHE A 57 -2.37 2.47 10.44
CA PHE A 57 -2.87 3.70 11.05
C PHE A 57 -1.90 4.87 10.91
N ALA A 58 -0.60 4.63 11.06
CA ALA A 58 0.43 5.66 10.89
C ALA A 58 0.44 6.22 9.46
N ALA A 59 0.36 5.38 8.43
CA ALA A 59 0.27 5.82 7.04
C ALA A 59 -1.03 6.61 6.76
N HIS A 60 -2.16 6.22 7.37
CA HIS A 60 -3.39 7.00 7.27
C HIS A 60 -3.33 8.34 8.01
N ALA A 61 -2.55 8.46 9.09
CA ALA A 61 -2.28 9.74 9.74
C ALA A 61 -1.42 10.64 8.83
N ALA A 62 -0.35 10.09 8.24
CA ALA A 62 0.47 10.79 7.25
C ALA A 62 -0.36 11.34 6.09
N ALA A 63 -1.29 10.53 5.58
CA ALA A 63 -2.22 10.95 4.52
C ALA A 63 -3.18 12.10 4.92
N ARG A 64 -3.36 12.40 6.20
CA ARG A 64 -4.18 13.52 6.68
C ARG A 64 -3.37 14.80 6.87
N GLU A 65 -2.06 14.67 6.97
CA GLU A 65 -1.14 15.78 7.28
C GLU A 65 -0.54 16.42 6.01
N VAL A 66 -0.57 15.71 4.88
CA VAL A 66 -0.16 16.26 3.58
C VAL A 66 -1.33 16.88 2.82
N ILE A 67 -1.04 17.88 1.98
CA ILE A 67 -2.04 18.62 1.19
C ILE A 67 -2.15 18.09 -0.24
N ASP A 68 -1.03 17.64 -0.82
CA ASP A 68 -1.00 17.15 -2.20
C ASP A 68 -1.88 15.90 -2.37
N ILE A 69 -2.84 15.96 -3.30
CA ILE A 69 -3.84 14.91 -3.47
C ILE A 69 -3.25 13.58 -3.93
N GLN A 70 -2.14 13.60 -4.66
CA GLN A 70 -1.46 12.40 -5.15
C GLN A 70 -0.66 11.76 -4.00
N ALA A 71 0.00 12.58 -3.17
CA ALA A 71 0.66 12.13 -1.94
C ALA A 71 -0.35 11.54 -0.94
N ILE A 72 -1.52 12.19 -0.74
CA ILE A 72 -2.61 11.64 0.09
C ILE A 72 -3.00 10.25 -0.41
N ALA A 73 -3.16 10.07 -1.72
CA ALA A 73 -3.52 8.79 -2.32
C ALA A 73 -2.42 7.74 -2.12
N ALA A 74 -1.15 8.08 -2.36
CA ALA A 74 -0.02 7.17 -2.15
C ALA A 74 0.07 6.69 -0.69
N ALA A 75 -0.06 7.59 0.29
CA ALA A 75 -0.06 7.22 1.71
C ALA A 75 -1.27 6.35 2.09
N ARG A 76 -2.46 6.61 1.52
CA ARG A 76 -3.63 5.73 1.70
C ARG A 76 -3.44 4.36 1.08
N SER A 77 -2.78 4.28 -0.08
CA SER A 77 -2.42 3.00 -0.72
C SER A 77 -1.54 2.17 0.21
N ALA A 78 -0.47 2.75 0.74
CA ALA A 78 0.41 2.11 1.71
C ALA A 78 -0.30 1.66 2.99
N GLY A 79 -1.17 2.52 3.55
CA GLY A 79 -1.99 2.15 4.71
C GLY A 79 -2.89 0.94 4.45
N HIS A 80 -3.52 0.86 3.27
CA HIS A 80 -4.31 -0.29 2.88
C HIS A 80 -3.49 -1.55 2.59
N ALA A 81 -2.26 -1.41 2.07
CA ALA A 81 -1.35 -2.54 1.92
C ALA A 81 -1.06 -3.20 3.29
N ALA A 82 -0.70 -2.41 4.30
CA ALA A 82 -0.53 -2.91 5.67
C ALA A 82 -1.84 -3.46 6.27
N ALA A 83 -2.98 -2.80 6.04
CA ALA A 83 -4.29 -3.25 6.53
C ALA A 83 -4.75 -4.58 5.89
N THR A 84 -4.21 -4.94 4.73
CA THR A 84 -4.50 -6.22 4.07
C THR A 84 -4.12 -7.39 4.97
N THR A 85 -3.08 -7.28 5.80
CA THR A 85 -2.71 -8.30 6.81
C THR A 85 -3.82 -8.64 7.80
N HIS A 86 -4.73 -7.71 8.09
CA HIS A 86 -5.89 -7.92 8.96
C HIS A 86 -7.04 -8.58 8.19
N VAL A 87 -7.43 -8.01 7.05
CA VAL A 87 -8.50 -8.55 6.20
C VAL A 87 -8.11 -8.41 4.72
N PRO A 88 -8.16 -9.49 3.91
CA PRO A 88 -7.72 -9.48 2.50
C PRO A 88 -8.44 -8.44 1.62
N ALA A 89 -9.66 -8.05 1.98
CA ALA A 89 -10.46 -7.08 1.24
C ALA A 89 -9.83 -5.68 1.15
N HIS A 90 -8.80 -5.37 1.95
CA HIS A 90 -8.07 -4.12 1.80
C HIS A 90 -7.18 -4.05 0.55
N ALA A 91 -6.81 -5.18 -0.06
CA ALA A 91 -5.95 -5.21 -1.23
C ALA A 91 -6.51 -4.36 -2.39
N LYS A 92 -7.82 -4.46 -2.65
CA LYS A 92 -8.50 -3.67 -3.69
C LYS A 92 -8.42 -2.16 -3.43
N TYR A 93 -8.42 -1.74 -2.16
CA TYR A 93 -8.32 -0.33 -1.80
C TYR A 93 -6.87 0.18 -1.97
N ALA A 94 -5.87 -0.64 -1.65
CA ALA A 94 -4.47 -0.31 -1.92
C ALA A 94 -4.26 -0.02 -3.41
N ALA A 95 -4.71 -0.93 -4.28
CA ALA A 95 -4.66 -0.78 -5.73
C ALA A 95 -5.46 0.44 -6.23
N SER A 96 -6.69 0.63 -5.75
CA SER A 96 -7.53 1.78 -6.14
C SER A 96 -6.91 3.13 -5.77
N TYR A 97 -6.20 3.21 -4.65
CA TYR A 97 -5.49 4.43 -4.26
C TYR A 97 -4.17 4.61 -5.01
N ALA A 98 -3.49 3.54 -5.38
CA ALA A 98 -2.32 3.62 -6.25
C ALA A 98 -2.68 4.27 -7.60
N LEU A 99 -3.80 3.87 -8.21
CA LEU A 99 -4.31 4.51 -9.43
C LEU A 99 -4.58 6.01 -9.26
N LYS A 100 -4.98 6.45 -8.06
CA LYS A 100 -5.23 7.87 -7.77
C LYS A 100 -3.96 8.67 -7.47
N ALA A 101 -2.85 8.00 -7.22
CA ALA A 101 -1.57 8.63 -6.87
C ALA A 101 -0.73 8.97 -8.11
N VAL A 102 -1.00 8.36 -9.26
CA VAL A 102 -0.20 8.53 -10.48
C VAL A 102 -0.87 9.46 -11.49
N LYS A 103 -0.05 10.06 -12.35
CA LYS A 103 -0.53 10.83 -13.51
C LYS A 103 -0.92 9.91 -14.67
N ASP A 104 -0.12 8.86 -14.90
CA ASP A 104 -0.41 7.83 -15.91
C ASP A 104 -1.18 6.68 -15.28
N ILE A 105 -2.50 6.81 -15.29
CA ILE A 105 -3.41 5.82 -14.69
C ILE A 105 -3.41 4.51 -15.49
N GLU A 106 -3.21 4.59 -16.82
CA GLU A 106 -3.34 3.40 -17.67
C GLU A 106 -2.11 2.50 -17.52
N ASP A 107 -0.89 3.05 -17.42
CA ASP A 107 0.31 2.26 -17.08
C ASP A 107 0.14 1.50 -15.76
N GLU A 108 -0.31 2.21 -14.71
CA GLU A 108 -0.52 1.59 -13.40
C GLU A 108 -1.62 0.53 -13.43
N LYS A 109 -2.70 0.78 -14.18
CA LYS A 109 -3.81 -0.17 -14.33
C LYS A 109 -3.42 -1.42 -15.11
N GLU A 110 -2.70 -1.26 -16.22
CA GLU A 110 -2.16 -2.39 -16.99
C GLU A 110 -1.24 -3.24 -16.13
N TRP A 111 -0.35 -2.60 -15.36
CA TRP A 111 0.51 -3.29 -14.40
C TRP A 111 -0.32 -4.07 -13.36
N GLN A 112 -1.29 -3.41 -12.72
CA GLN A 112 -2.13 -4.05 -11.70
C GLN A 112 -2.88 -5.27 -12.23
N GLN A 113 -3.44 -5.19 -13.45
CA GLN A 113 -4.15 -6.29 -14.09
C GLN A 113 -3.22 -7.45 -14.43
N LYS A 114 -2.05 -7.17 -15.01
CA LYS A 114 -1.05 -8.18 -15.37
C LYS A 114 -0.56 -8.98 -14.18
N TYR A 115 -0.40 -8.34 -13.02
CA TYR A 115 0.14 -8.96 -11.82
C TYR A 115 -0.92 -9.30 -10.76
N PHE A 116 -2.22 -9.16 -11.09
CA PHE A 116 -3.28 -9.50 -10.16
C PHE A 116 -3.29 -11.00 -9.85
N PRO A 117 -3.20 -11.41 -8.58
CA PRO A 117 -3.11 -12.83 -8.21
C PRO A 117 -4.43 -13.61 -8.33
N GLY A 118 -5.52 -12.98 -8.78
CA GLY A 118 -6.83 -13.60 -8.94
C GLY A 118 -7.10 -14.21 -10.32
N GLY A 119 -6.06 -14.42 -11.14
CA GLY A 119 -6.17 -15.10 -12.43
C GLY A 119 -6.07 -16.62 -12.29
N CYS A 120 -7.23 -17.27 -12.13
CA CYS A 120 -7.64 -18.58 -12.68
C CYS A 120 -9.17 -18.55 -12.78
#